data_AF-A0A1M6ZS97-F1
#
_entry.id   AF-A0A1M6ZS97-F1
#
_cell.length_a   1.000
_cell.length_b   1.000
_cell.length_c   1.000
_cell.angle_alpha   90.00
_cell.angle_beta   90.00
_cell.angle_gamma   90.00
#
_symmetry.space_group_name_H-M   'P 1'
#
loop_
_entity.id
_entity.type
_entity.pdbx_description
1 polymer ?
#
loop_
_entity_poly.entity_id
_entity_poly.type
_entity_poly.pdbx_seq_one_letter_code
_entity_poly.pdbx_strand_id
1 'polypeptide(L)'
;MFCVAVTISQKNFMSCLVSLSFIATIDDVTRFGKATDVGAYLGLTPRRYQSGETNWSGRISKRGDGSMRKLLYEAANILIQRVSRFSPLKAWAMRLVARRGMKKAIVATARKLAVIMTRIWRDGTTFAWTKEELPT
;
A
#
# COMPACT_ATOMS: atom_id res chain seq x y z
N MET A 1 4.66 20.86 -4.43
CA MET A 1 3.99 20.12 -3.33
C MET A 1 2.48 19.93 -3.55
N PHE A 2 1.70 20.95 -3.96
CA PHE A 2 0.24 20.83 -4.16
C PHE A 2 -0.23 19.93 -5.32
N CYS A 3 0.59 19.73 -6.37
CA CYS A 3 0.18 19.02 -7.58
C CYS A 3 -0.09 17.50 -7.36
N VAL A 4 0.69 16.83 -6.51
CA VAL A 4 0.56 15.36 -6.31
C VAL A 4 -0.70 15.01 -5.49
N ALA A 5 -1.07 15.82 -4.51
CA ALA A 5 -2.28 15.61 -3.71
C ALA A 5 -3.57 15.73 -4.55
N VAL A 6 -3.58 16.66 -5.52
CA VAL A 6 -4.74 16.88 -6.40
C VAL A 6 -4.85 15.78 -7.48
N THR A 7 -3.74 15.30 -8.04
CA THR A 7 -3.76 14.23 -9.06
C THR A 7 -4.23 12.88 -8.50
N ILE A 8 -3.93 12.57 -7.22
CA ILE A 8 -4.40 11.34 -6.57
C ILE A 8 -5.93 11.41 -6.27
N SER A 9 -6.47 12.61 -6.09
CA SER A 9 -7.88 12.84 -5.72
C SER A 9 -8.86 12.71 -6.90
N GLN A 10 -8.42 12.98 -8.14
CA GLN A 10 -9.32 13.17 -9.29
C GLN A 10 -9.93 11.88 -9.90
N LYS A 11 -9.46 10.67 -9.57
CA LYS A 11 -10.00 9.42 -10.15
C LYS A 11 -10.23 8.32 -9.10
N ASN A 12 -11.33 8.46 -8.35
CA ASN A 12 -12.23 7.38 -7.88
C ASN A 12 -11.66 6.15 -7.18
N PHE A 13 -10.60 6.26 -6.35
CA PHE A 13 -10.15 5.08 -5.63
C PHE A 13 -9.54 5.30 -4.24
N MET A 14 -8.70 6.32 -4.05
CA MET A 14 -8.09 6.60 -2.74
C MET A 14 -8.84 7.76 -2.08
N SER A 15 -9.33 7.56 -0.86
CA SER A 15 -9.95 8.66 -0.11
C SER A 15 -8.90 9.75 0.17
N CYS A 16 -9.30 11.01 0.06
CA CYS A 16 -8.43 12.17 0.34
C CYS A 16 -7.77 12.05 1.74
N LEU A 17 -8.51 11.47 2.70
CA LEU A 17 -8.01 11.16 4.05
C LEU A 17 -6.78 10.25 4.06
N VAL A 18 -6.75 9.20 3.23
CA VAL A 18 -5.59 8.28 3.16
C VAL A 18 -4.40 9.01 2.57
N SER A 19 -4.60 9.79 1.51
CA SER A 19 -3.53 10.57 0.86
C SER A 19 -2.94 11.62 1.81
N LEU A 20 -3.80 12.41 2.45
CA LEU A 20 -3.39 13.46 3.39
C LEU A 20 -2.67 12.87 4.61
N SER A 21 -3.22 11.81 5.18
CA SER A 21 -2.61 11.13 6.32
C SER A 21 -1.26 10.53 5.95
N PHE A 22 -1.11 10.01 4.73
CA PHE A 22 0.16 9.47 4.23
C PHE A 22 1.25 10.52 4.14
N ILE A 23 0.92 11.67 3.54
CA ILE A 23 1.84 12.79 3.40
C ILE A 23 2.25 13.30 4.79
N ALA A 24 1.27 13.47 5.69
CA ALA A 24 1.53 13.92 7.05
C ALA A 24 2.36 12.92 7.90
N THR A 25 2.24 11.61 7.65
CA THR A 25 3.01 10.59 8.41
C THR A 25 4.42 10.36 7.88
N ILE A 26 4.65 10.57 6.59
CA ILE A 26 5.95 10.36 5.96
C ILE A 26 6.79 11.63 5.99
N ASP A 27 6.17 12.79 5.79
CA ASP A 27 6.75 14.14 5.70
C ASP A 27 7.76 14.28 4.54
N ASP A 28 8.82 13.47 4.52
CA ASP A 28 9.83 13.41 3.47
C ASP A 28 10.01 11.97 2.91
N VAL A 29 9.74 11.81 1.61
CA VAL A 29 9.93 10.55 0.89
C VAL A 29 11.39 10.22 0.57
N THR A 30 12.28 11.20 0.55
CA THR A 30 13.70 11.01 0.24
C THR A 30 14.44 10.29 1.36
N ARG A 31 13.89 10.34 2.59
CA ARG A 31 14.42 9.66 3.78
C ARG A 31 14.56 8.15 3.63
N PHE A 32 13.74 7.52 2.79
CA PHE A 32 13.79 6.07 2.61
C PHE A 32 14.82 5.70 1.52
N GLY A 33 15.64 4.67 1.74
CA GLY A 33 16.48 4.16 0.65
C GLY A 33 15.62 3.47 -0.42
N LYS A 34 14.68 2.62 0.03
CA LYS A 34 13.80 1.84 -0.86
C LYS A 34 12.33 2.11 -0.53
N ALA A 35 11.47 2.13 -1.56
CA ALA A 35 10.02 2.28 -1.37
C ALA A 35 9.39 1.16 -0.51
N THR A 36 10.04 -0.01 -0.43
CA THR A 36 9.62 -1.13 0.44
C THR A 36 9.73 -0.82 1.93
N ASP A 37 10.60 0.12 2.30
CA ASP A 37 10.93 0.43 3.70
C ASP A 37 9.78 1.23 4.34
N VAL A 38 9.03 1.97 3.53
CA VAL A 38 7.80 2.66 3.96
C VAL A 38 6.77 1.68 4.52
N GLY A 39 6.63 0.50 3.91
CA GLY A 39 5.75 -0.55 4.43
C GLY A 39 6.20 -1.12 5.78
N ALA A 40 7.50 -1.06 6.08
CA ALA A 40 8.04 -1.43 7.39
C ALA A 40 7.84 -0.30 8.40
N TYR A 41 8.07 0.95 7.99
CA TYR A 41 7.84 2.16 8.79
C TYR A 41 6.40 2.29 9.27
N LEU A 42 5.42 2.02 8.40
CA LEU A 42 3.99 2.03 8.73
C LEU A 42 3.55 0.81 9.57
N GLY A 43 4.47 -0.10 9.91
CA GLY A 43 4.16 -1.29 10.70
C GLY A 43 3.29 -2.31 9.98
N LEU A 44 3.24 -2.27 8.64
CA LEU A 44 2.49 -3.19 7.77
C LEU A 44 3.30 -4.44 7.38
N THR A 45 4.49 -4.60 7.96
CA THR A 45 5.35 -5.75 7.71
C THR A 45 5.14 -6.81 8.81
N PRO A 46 4.94 -8.09 8.45
CA PRO A 46 4.89 -9.16 9.44
C PRO A 46 6.24 -9.23 10.17
N ARG A 47 6.20 -9.38 11.49
CA ARG A 47 7.40 -9.58 12.29
C ARG A 47 8.07 -10.87 11.84
N ARG A 48 9.23 -10.76 11.21
CA ARG A 48 10.09 -11.90 10.87
C ARG A 48 10.86 -12.27 12.13
N TYR A 49 10.72 -13.51 12.56
CA TYR A 49 11.58 -14.11 13.57
C TYR A 49 12.47 -15.12 12.86
N GLN A 50 13.78 -14.85 12.87
CA GLN A 50 14.78 -15.67 12.22
C GLN A 50 15.80 -16.08 13.29
N SER A 51 15.70 -17.31 13.79
CA SER A 51 16.83 -18.00 14.43
C SER A 51 17.38 -18.96 13.39
N GLY A 52 18.71 -19.23 13.39
CA GLY A 52 19.44 -19.84 12.26
C GLY A 52 18.83 -21.06 11.55
N GLU A 53 17.90 -21.79 12.19
CA GLU A 53 17.22 -22.97 11.63
C GLU A 53 15.72 -22.78 11.39
N THR A 54 15.10 -21.68 11.84
CA THR A 54 13.64 -21.48 11.75
C THR A 54 13.27 -20.06 11.32
N ASN A 55 12.62 -19.97 10.16
CA ASN A 55 12.09 -18.74 9.60
C ASN A 55 10.58 -18.65 9.88
N TRP A 56 10.18 -17.96 10.95
CA TRP A 56 8.76 -17.76 11.27
C TRP A 56 8.29 -16.34 10.96
N SER A 57 7.18 -16.21 10.24
CA SER A 57 6.48 -14.93 10.07
C SER A 57 5.35 -14.81 11.10
N GLY A 58 5.56 -14.00 12.13
CA GLY A 58 4.59 -13.73 13.19
C GLY A 58 3.60 -12.61 12.87
N ARG A 59 3.01 -12.04 13.91
CA ARG A 59 2.08 -10.89 13.84
C ARG A 59 2.78 -9.65 13.24
N ILE A 60 2.01 -8.71 12.70
CA ILE A 60 2.53 -7.42 12.22
C ILE A 60 3.29 -6.69 13.33
N SER A 61 4.36 -5.97 12.98
CA SER A 61 5.25 -5.34 13.96
C SER A 61 4.57 -4.26 14.81
N LYS A 62 3.48 -3.65 14.31
CA LYS A 62 2.70 -2.56 14.96
C LYS A 62 3.55 -1.35 15.40
N ARG A 63 4.79 -1.21 14.92
CA ARG A 63 5.74 -0.15 15.31
C ARG A 63 5.47 1.23 14.69
N GLY A 64 4.56 1.30 13.71
CA GLY A 64 4.17 2.55 13.04
C GLY A 64 2.79 3.07 13.45
N ASP A 65 2.42 4.22 12.90
CA ASP A 65 1.16 4.92 13.20
C ASP A 65 -0.07 4.00 13.08
N GLY A 66 -0.88 3.99 14.13
CA GLY A 66 -2.06 3.14 14.24
C GLY A 66 -3.18 3.58 13.29
N SER A 67 -3.33 4.89 13.10
CA SER A 67 -4.37 5.49 12.28
C SER A 67 -4.13 5.24 10.80
N MET A 68 -2.92 5.52 10.32
CA MET A 68 -2.51 5.28 8.93
C MET A 68 -2.62 3.80 8.55
N ARG A 69 -2.27 2.91 9.49
CA ARG A 69 -2.42 1.46 9.29
C ARG A 69 -3.88 1.03 9.19
N LYS A 70 -4.79 1.60 9.98
CA LYS A 70 -6.24 1.34 9.86
C LYS A 70 -6.76 1.84 8.51
N LEU A 71 -6.41 3.06 8.14
CA LEU A 71 -6.81 3.68 6.87
C LEU A 71 -6.35 2.84 5.66
N LEU A 72 -5.10 2.38 5.65
CA LEU A 72 -4.59 1.50 4.58
C LEU A 72 -5.25 0.12 4.58
N TYR A 73 -5.58 -0.41 5.76
CA TYR A 73 -6.29 -1.68 5.87
C TYR A 73 -7.71 -1.57 5.30
N GLU A 74 -8.44 -0.51 5.63
CA GLU A 74 -9.78 -0.25 5.11
C GLU A 74 -9.76 -0.01 3.61
N ALA A 75 -8.82 0.80 3.11
CA ALA A 75 -8.63 1.02 1.67
C ALA A 75 -8.35 -0.29 0.92
N ALA A 76 -7.46 -1.13 1.44
CA ALA A 76 -7.18 -2.44 0.86
C ALA A 76 -8.39 -3.38 0.94
N ASN A 77 -9.20 -3.29 1.99
CA ASN A 77 -10.42 -4.09 2.13
C ASN A 77 -11.47 -3.67 1.09
N ILE A 78 -11.67 -2.37 0.89
CA ILE A 78 -12.57 -1.81 -0.12
C ILE A 78 -12.10 -2.21 -1.53
N LEU A 79 -10.79 -2.16 -1.80
CA LEU A 79 -10.21 -2.61 -3.08
C LEU A 79 -10.58 -4.06 -3.42
N ILE A 80 -10.50 -4.95 -2.43
CA ILE A 80 -10.75 -6.37 -2.66
C ILE A 80 -12.26 -6.63 -2.77
N GLN A 81 -13.07 -6.02 -1.91
CA GLN A 81 -14.51 -6.34 -1.80
C GLN A 81 -15.41 -5.50 -2.70
N ARG A 82 -15.21 -4.18 -2.78
CA ARG A 82 -16.17 -3.25 -3.39
C ARG A 82 -15.80 -2.85 -4.81
N VAL A 83 -14.52 -2.82 -5.15
CA VAL A 83 -14.09 -2.36 -6.47
C VAL A 83 -14.34 -3.45 -7.49
N SER A 84 -15.37 -3.30 -8.33
CA SER A 84 -15.73 -4.26 -9.37
C SER A 84 -14.72 -4.30 -10.52
N ARG A 85 -13.99 -3.19 -10.76
CA ARG A 85 -13.00 -3.08 -11.83
C ARG A 85 -11.86 -4.08 -11.69
N PHE A 86 -11.46 -4.66 -12.82
CA PHE A 86 -10.29 -5.53 -12.89
C PHE A 86 -9.01 -4.69 -12.78
N SER A 87 -8.10 -5.12 -11.91
CA SER A 87 -6.74 -4.58 -11.87
C SER A 87 -5.75 -5.71 -11.59
N PRO A 88 -4.51 -5.65 -12.12
CA PRO A 88 -3.47 -6.61 -11.78
C PRO A 88 -3.22 -6.70 -10.27
N LEU A 89 -3.41 -5.59 -9.56
CA LEU A 89 -3.32 -5.54 -8.09
C LEU A 89 -4.44 -6.32 -7.42
N LYS A 90 -5.69 -6.17 -7.87
CA LYS A 90 -6.84 -6.94 -7.38
C LYS A 90 -6.69 -8.42 -7.70
N ALA A 91 -6.28 -8.78 -8.90
CA ALA A 91 -6.05 -10.19 -9.29
C ALA A 91 -4.95 -10.84 -8.43
N TRP A 92 -3.87 -10.10 -8.14
CA TRP A 92 -2.84 -10.55 -7.19
C TRP A 92 -3.39 -10.70 -5.76
N ALA A 93 -4.20 -9.75 -5.30
CA ALA A 93 -4.82 -9.81 -3.97
C ALA A 93 -5.79 -11.01 -3.85
N MET A 94 -6.63 -11.25 -4.84
CA MET A 94 -7.56 -12.40 -4.88
C MET A 94 -6.82 -13.74 -4.84
N ARG A 95 -5.72 -13.88 -5.61
CA ARG A 95 -4.84 -15.07 -5.52
C ARG A 95 -4.21 -15.25 -4.14
N LEU A 96 -4.03 -14.17 -3.39
CA LEU A 96 -3.49 -14.22 -2.04
C LEU A 96 -4.58 -14.57 -1.01
N VAL A 97 -5.81 -14.07 -1.21
CA VAL A 97 -7.00 -14.45 -0.44
C VAL A 97 -7.18 -15.98 -0.52
N ALA A 98 -7.14 -16.54 -1.73
CA ALA A 98 -7.30 -17.98 -1.94
C ALA A 98 -6.24 -18.84 -1.23
N ARG A 99 -4.99 -18.35 -1.12
CA ARG A 99 -3.87 -19.14 -0.55
C ARG A 99 -3.64 -18.97 0.94
N ARG A 100 -3.96 -17.80 1.51
CA ARG A 100 -3.55 -17.42 2.88
C ARG A 100 -4.70 -16.85 3.71
N GLY A 101 -5.88 -16.65 3.12
CA GLY A 101 -7.05 -16.09 3.78
C GLY A 101 -7.13 -14.56 3.73
N MET A 102 -8.34 -14.05 3.91
CA MET A 102 -8.71 -12.66 3.66
C MET A 102 -7.87 -11.66 4.47
N LYS A 103 -7.76 -11.84 5.80
CA LYS A 103 -7.06 -10.90 6.69
C LYS A 103 -5.57 -10.72 6.32
N LYS A 104 -4.90 -11.81 5.95
CA LYS A 104 -3.48 -11.77 5.52
C LYS A 104 -3.33 -11.10 4.15
N ALA A 105 -4.28 -11.35 3.25
CA ALA A 105 -4.30 -10.73 1.92
C ALA A 105 -4.53 -9.22 1.99
N ILE A 106 -5.43 -8.75 2.86
CA ILE A 106 -5.66 -7.31 3.07
C ILE A 106 -4.38 -6.61 3.53
N VAL A 107 -3.70 -7.15 4.56
CA VAL A 107 -2.45 -6.55 5.07
C VAL A 107 -1.35 -6.53 4.01
N ALA A 108 -1.20 -7.61 3.25
CA ALA A 108 -0.23 -7.66 2.15
C ALA A 108 -0.56 -6.68 1.03
N THR A 109 -1.86 -6.46 0.75
CA THR A 109 -2.33 -5.49 -0.24
C THR A 109 -2.12 -4.06 0.24
N ALA A 110 -2.41 -3.77 1.51
CA ALA A 110 -2.09 -2.49 2.16
C ALA A 110 -0.60 -2.17 2.08
N ARG A 111 0.28 -3.15 2.33
CA ARG A 111 1.73 -2.98 2.15
C ARG A 111 2.08 -2.64 0.71
N LYS A 112 1.50 -3.35 -0.26
CA LYS A 112 1.77 -3.10 -1.68
C LYS A 112 1.27 -1.73 -2.14
N LEU A 113 0.13 -1.28 -1.62
CA LEU A 113 -0.39 0.07 -1.84
C LEU A 113 0.56 1.15 -1.30
N ALA A 114 1.08 0.99 -0.07
CA ALA A 114 2.03 1.95 0.49
C ALA A 114 3.31 2.10 -0.36
N VAL A 115 3.82 0.99 -0.92
CA VAL A 115 4.98 1.02 -1.82
C VAL A 115 4.64 1.76 -3.12
N ILE A 116 3.47 1.50 -3.69
CA ILE A 116 2.99 2.17 -4.91
C ILE A 116 2.85 3.67 -4.67
N MET A 117 2.21 4.08 -3.57
CA MET A 117 2.05 5.50 -3.21
C MET A 117 3.40 6.21 -3.08
N THR A 118 4.38 5.56 -2.46
CA THR A 118 5.73 6.13 -2.31
C THR A 118 6.42 6.31 -3.66
N ARG A 119 6.25 5.36 -4.60
CA ARG A 119 6.82 5.46 -5.94
C ARG A 119 6.17 6.58 -6.76
N ILE A 120 4.83 6.63 -6.77
CA ILE A 120 4.07 7.73 -7.38
C ILE A 120 4.54 9.08 -6.86
N TRP A 121 4.74 9.20 -5.55
CA TRP A 121 5.16 10.45 -4.94
C TRP A 121 6.62 10.81 -5.29
N ARG A 122 7.53 9.84 -5.43
CA ARG A 122 8.91 10.09 -5.90
C ARG A 122 8.98 10.45 -7.37
N ASP A 123 8.29 9.69 -8.21
CA ASP A 123 8.41 9.79 -9.66
C ASP A 123 7.50 10.91 -10.23
N GLY A 124 6.57 11.44 -9.42
CA GLY A 124 5.58 12.43 -9.86
C GLY A 124 4.54 11.87 -10.84
N THR A 125 4.57 10.57 -11.11
CA THR A 125 3.73 9.90 -12.12
C THR A 125 2.34 9.58 -11.61
N THR A 126 1.33 9.63 -12.49
CA THR A 126 -0.04 9.22 -12.16
C THR A 126 -0.16 7.70 -12.01
N PHE A 127 -0.96 7.22 -11.05
CA PHE A 127 -1.24 5.80 -10.91
C PHE A 127 -2.06 5.26 -12.10
N ALA A 128 -1.44 4.47 -12.96
CA ALA A 128 -2.12 3.76 -14.03
C ALA A 128 -2.79 2.48 -13.48
N TRP A 129 -4.13 2.48 -13.48
CA TRP A 129 -4.97 1.34 -13.05
C TRP A 129 -4.88 0.14 -14.00
N THR A 130 -4.55 0.42 -15.26
CA THR A 130 -4.45 -0.50 -16.39
C THR A 130 -3.12 -0.23 -17.08
N LYS A 131 -2.54 -1.20 -17.80
CA LYS A 131 -1.60 -0.88 -18.88
C LYS A 131 -2.42 -0.16 -19.96
N GLU A 132 -2.67 1.13 -19.79
CA GLU A 132 -2.94 1.97 -20.96
C GLU A 132 -1.56 2.31 -21.51
N GLU A 133 -1.29 1.80 -22.72
CA GLU A 133 -0.07 2.04 -23.45
C GLU A 133 0.11 3.56 -23.61
N LEU A 134 1.25 4.07 -23.13
CA LEU A 134 1.75 5.35 -23.58
C LEU A 134 1.82 5.28 -25.12
N PRO A 135 1.19 6.19 -25.87
CA PRO A 135 1.48 6.28 -27.30
C PRO A 135 2.95 6.65 -27.42
N THR A 136 3.72 5.75 -28.03
CA THR A 136 5.09 5.99 -28.49
C THR A 136 5.15 7.18 -29.43
#